data_AF-J2PAT0-F1
#
_entry.id   AF-J2PAT0-F1
#
_cell.length_a   1.000
_cell.length_b   1.000
_cell.length_c   1.000
_cell.angle_alpha   90.00
_cell.angle_beta   90.00
_cell.angle_gamma   90.00
#
_symmetry.space_group_name_H-M   'P 1'
#
loop_
_entity.id
_entity.type
_entity.pdbx_description
1 polymer ?
#
loop_
_entity_poly.entity_id
_entity_poly.type
_entity_poly.pdbx_seq_one_letter_code
_entity_poly.pdbx_strand_id
1 'polypeptide(L)'
;MGQRRKTGDGARLPAISRRAVIGAAGAPLAGPARGWATTGAADIPARCATWIALDREIARLAGRWSDLETLATRQFDYFKLSTAQVSALPMGAEMDAIDAESRRLGDAREEALKLLGKLTPRTLHDVSAQLAVACRLLQYEEGEAWPFVRKAWTYLSRSHCPGCGAAYAPS
;
A
#
# COMPACT_ATOMS: atom_id res chain seq x y z
N MET A 1 -46.93 31.70 -32.82
CA MET A 1 -47.00 30.27 -32.44
C MET A 1 -45.59 29.75 -32.22
N GLY A 2 -45.36 28.98 -31.15
CA GLY A 2 -44.18 28.13 -31.00
C GLY A 2 -43.14 28.58 -29.97
N GLN A 3 -43.36 28.22 -28.71
CA GLN A 3 -42.38 28.22 -27.63
C GLN A 3 -41.66 26.87 -27.61
N ARG A 4 -40.33 26.82 -27.48
CA ARG A 4 -39.64 25.68 -26.85
C ARG A 4 -38.26 26.06 -26.30
N ARG A 5 -38.11 25.91 -24.99
CA ARG A 5 -36.84 25.94 -24.25
C ARG A 5 -36.04 24.66 -24.50
N LYS A 6 -34.70 24.73 -24.51
CA LYS A 6 -33.86 23.64 -24.01
C LYS A 6 -32.51 24.16 -23.50
N THR A 7 -32.30 23.95 -22.21
CA THR A 7 -31.08 24.16 -21.40
C THR A 7 -30.02 23.12 -21.76
N GLY A 8 -28.73 23.49 -21.66
CA GLY A 8 -27.59 22.58 -21.75
C GLY A 8 -26.34 23.26 -21.20
N ASP A 9 -26.19 23.19 -19.88
CA ASP A 9 -25.08 23.68 -19.08
C ASP A 9 -23.85 22.78 -19.27
N GLY A 10 -22.75 23.34 -19.77
CA GLY A 10 -21.50 22.65 -20.05
C GLY A 10 -20.45 22.99 -19.00
N ALA A 11 -20.59 22.43 -17.80
CA ALA A 11 -19.62 22.60 -16.73
C ALA A 11 -18.30 21.89 -17.09
N ARG A 12 -17.31 22.69 -17.48
CA ARG A 12 -15.88 22.29 -17.50
C ARG A 12 -15.44 21.97 -16.08
N LEU A 13 -14.96 20.75 -15.86
CA LEU A 13 -14.22 20.40 -14.64
C LEU A 13 -12.92 21.21 -14.60
N PRO A 14 -12.61 21.95 -13.52
CA PRO A 14 -11.32 22.61 -13.40
C PRO A 14 -10.22 21.63 -12.97
N ALA A 15 -9.07 21.75 -13.63
CA ALA A 15 -7.84 21.02 -13.34
C ALA A 15 -7.26 21.44 -11.98
N ILE A 16 -6.93 20.47 -11.12
CA ILE A 16 -6.20 20.72 -9.88
C ILE A 16 -4.71 20.45 -10.12
N SER A 17 -3.95 21.55 -10.06
CA SER A 17 -2.51 21.68 -10.29
C SER A 17 -1.66 21.17 -9.12
N ARG A 18 -0.42 20.76 -9.44
CA ARG A 18 0.62 20.24 -8.54
C ARG A 18 1.40 21.37 -7.82
N ARG A 19 1.82 21.10 -6.57
CA ARG A 19 2.96 21.67 -5.78
C ARG A 19 2.89 23.09 -5.15
N ALA A 20 2.97 23.12 -3.81
CA ALA A 20 3.80 23.97 -2.91
C ALA A 20 3.39 23.62 -1.44
N VAL A 21 4.17 23.02 -0.53
CA VAL A 21 5.47 23.27 0.15
C VAL A 21 5.38 24.21 1.38
N ILE A 22 6.00 23.74 2.49
CA ILE A 22 6.27 24.33 3.85
C ILE A 22 5.10 24.26 4.85
N GLY A 23 5.18 23.76 6.09
CA GLY A 23 6.26 23.29 6.97
C GLY A 23 5.99 23.79 8.40
N ALA A 24 5.79 22.91 9.38
CA ALA A 24 5.78 23.27 10.82
C ALA A 24 6.12 22.07 11.70
N ALA A 25 6.98 22.31 12.69
CA ALA A 25 7.67 21.34 13.52
C ALA A 25 6.77 20.69 14.59
N GLY A 26 7.04 19.41 14.87
CA GLY A 26 6.57 18.69 16.05
C GLY A 26 7.64 17.68 16.48
N ALA A 27 8.14 17.83 17.71
CA ALA A 27 9.23 17.03 18.28
C ALA A 27 8.89 15.53 18.39
N PRO A 28 9.85 14.61 18.20
CA PRO A 28 9.61 13.19 18.46
C PRO A 28 9.66 12.92 19.97
N LEU A 29 8.55 12.41 20.50
CA LEU A 29 8.55 11.72 21.80
C LEU A 29 9.40 10.45 21.67
N ALA A 30 10.34 10.32 22.62
CA ALA A 30 11.30 9.24 22.71
C ALA A 30 10.62 7.87 22.92
N GLY A 31 10.82 6.97 21.97
CA GLY A 31 10.79 5.52 22.14
C GLY A 31 12.06 4.95 21.52
N PRO A 32 12.57 3.77 21.94
CA PRO A 32 13.87 3.29 21.49
C PRO A 32 13.75 2.85 20.03
N ALA A 33 13.93 3.79 19.10
CA ALA A 33 14.36 3.47 17.76
C ALA A 33 15.73 2.82 17.92
N ARG A 34 15.76 1.49 17.81
CA ARG A 34 17.00 0.73 17.60
C ARG A 34 17.77 1.49 16.54
N GLY A 35 18.89 2.09 16.98
CA GLY A 35 19.75 2.88 16.11
C GLY A 35 20.01 2.07 14.85
N TRP A 36 19.89 2.73 13.69
CA TRP A 36 20.40 2.19 12.45
C TRP A 36 21.90 1.97 12.65
N ALA A 37 22.23 0.74 13.04
CA ALA A 37 23.59 0.27 13.11
C ALA A 37 24.16 0.38 11.68
N THR A 38 25.18 1.24 11.58
CA THR A 38 26.32 1.17 10.66
C THR A 38 26.05 0.80 9.21
N THR A 39 26.49 1.68 8.32
CA THR A 39 26.63 1.51 6.86
C THR A 39 27.41 0.24 6.47
N GLY A 40 26.77 -0.91 6.58
CA GLY A 40 27.04 -2.11 5.80
C GLY A 40 26.24 -2.06 4.50
N ALA A 41 26.55 -2.94 3.56
CA ALA A 41 25.73 -3.13 2.36
C ALA A 41 24.25 -3.22 2.78
N ALA A 42 23.36 -2.49 2.10
CA ALA A 42 21.94 -2.50 2.43
C ALA A 42 21.43 -3.94 2.41
N ASP A 43 20.91 -4.41 3.54
CA ASP A 43 20.26 -5.73 3.65
C ASP A 43 18.96 -5.70 2.83
N ILE A 44 19.07 -6.07 1.55
CA ILE A 44 17.95 -6.11 0.60
C ILE A 44 16.85 -7.04 1.12
N PRO A 45 17.13 -8.28 1.57
CA PRO A 45 16.12 -9.15 2.16
C PRO A 45 15.35 -8.51 3.32
N ALA A 46 16.01 -7.91 4.30
CA ALA A 46 15.33 -7.29 5.43
C ALA A 46 14.44 -6.10 5.02
N ARG A 47 14.90 -5.28 4.06
CA ARG A 47 14.12 -4.15 3.52
C ARG A 47 12.91 -4.62 2.73
N CYS A 48 13.04 -5.66 1.91
CA CYS A 48 11.93 -6.29 1.21
C CYS A 48 10.92 -6.89 2.19
N ALA A 49 11.39 -7.56 3.25
CA ALA A 49 10.52 -8.10 4.29
C ALA A 49 9.72 -7.00 5.01
N THR A 50 10.37 -5.88 5.32
CA THR A 50 9.72 -4.70 5.92
C THR A 50 8.64 -4.14 4.99
N TRP A 51 8.94 -4.01 3.70
CA TRP A 51 7.96 -3.56 2.70
C TRP A 51 6.76 -4.50 2.60
N ILE A 52 7.00 -5.82 2.60
CA ILE A 52 5.93 -6.84 2.55
C ILE A 52 5.05 -6.76 3.80
N ALA A 53 5.63 -6.50 4.97
CA ALA A 53 4.87 -6.33 6.21
C ALA A 53 3.94 -5.12 6.14
N LEU A 54 4.42 -3.97 5.64
CA LEU A 54 3.58 -2.79 5.41
C LEU A 54 2.42 -3.08 4.46
N ASP A 55 2.72 -3.75 3.34
CA ASP A 55 1.71 -4.11 2.35
C ASP A 55 0.63 -5.05 2.90
N ARG A 56 1.03 -6.07 3.68
CA ARG A 56 0.10 -6.99 4.34
C ARG A 56 -0.78 -6.28 5.37
N GLU A 57 -0.22 -5.32 6.10
CA GLU A 57 -0.99 -4.57 7.09
C GLU A 57 -2.02 -3.65 6.42
N ILE A 58 -1.66 -2.98 5.32
CA ILE A 58 -2.61 -2.22 4.51
C ILE A 58 -3.74 -3.12 3.99
N ALA A 59 -3.43 -4.32 3.49
CA ALA A 59 -4.44 -5.26 3.03
C ALA A 59 -5.36 -5.72 4.16
N ARG A 60 -4.82 -5.96 5.36
CA ARG A 60 -5.60 -6.31 6.57
C ARG A 60 -6.55 -5.18 6.95
N LEU A 61 -6.07 -3.95 6.95
CA LEU A 61 -6.86 -2.74 7.24
C LEU A 61 -7.97 -2.54 6.21
N ALA A 62 -7.66 -2.69 4.92
CA ALA A 62 -8.65 -2.62 3.84
C ALA A 62 -9.76 -3.68 4.00
N GLY A 63 -9.39 -4.91 4.38
CA GLY A 63 -10.37 -5.97 4.68
C GLY A 63 -11.28 -5.58 5.84
N ARG A 64 -10.71 -5.08 6.94
CA ARG A 64 -11.50 -4.62 8.09
C ARG A 64 -12.42 -3.46 7.72
N TRP A 65 -11.95 -2.51 6.92
CA TRP A 65 -12.76 -1.40 6.46
C TRP A 65 -13.95 -1.90 5.62
N SER A 66 -13.72 -2.85 4.72
CA SER A 66 -14.78 -3.46 3.89
C SER A 66 -15.84 -4.21 4.72
N ASP A 67 -15.43 -4.88 5.82
CA ASP A 67 -16.36 -5.50 6.76
C ASP A 67 -17.27 -4.46 7.43
N LEU A 68 -16.69 -3.32 7.85
CA LEU A 68 -17.43 -2.21 8.46
C LEU A 68 -18.37 -1.54 7.46
N GLU A 69 -17.92 -1.33 6.22
CA GLU A 69 -18.77 -0.82 5.15
C GLU A 69 -19.95 -1.76 4.89
N THR A 70 -19.70 -3.07 4.80
CA THR A 70 -20.77 -4.07 4.62
C THR A 70 -21.80 -3.99 5.75
N LEU A 71 -21.35 -3.81 6.99
CA LEU A 71 -22.23 -3.63 8.14
C LEU A 71 -23.04 -2.33 8.02
N ALA A 72 -22.38 -1.23 7.63
CA ALA A 72 -23.00 0.06 7.46
C ALA A 72 -24.06 0.07 6.34
N THR A 73 -23.78 -0.57 5.20
CA THR A 73 -24.71 -0.74 4.09
C THR A 73 -25.97 -1.48 4.53
N ARG A 74 -25.83 -2.52 5.36
CA ARG A 74 -26.97 -3.33 5.83
C ARG A 74 -27.87 -2.60 6.82
N GLN A 75 -27.34 -1.64 7.57
CA GLN A 75 -28.03 -1.07 8.74
C GLN A 75 -28.39 0.42 8.61
N PHE A 76 -27.67 1.19 7.77
CA PHE A 76 -27.72 2.65 7.81
C PHE A 76 -27.86 3.31 6.43
N ASP A 77 -28.26 2.56 5.38
CA ASP A 77 -28.37 3.09 4.02
C ASP A 77 -27.06 3.80 3.58
N TYR A 78 -25.91 3.21 3.92
CA TYR A 78 -24.57 3.83 3.84
C TYR A 78 -24.32 4.71 2.60
N PHE A 79 -24.71 4.24 1.41
CA PHE A 79 -24.49 4.96 0.15
C PHE A 79 -25.28 6.27 -0.01
N LYS A 80 -26.22 6.57 0.89
CA LYS A 80 -26.96 7.85 0.93
C LYS A 80 -26.38 8.83 1.95
N LEU A 81 -25.41 8.41 2.76
CA LEU A 81 -24.84 9.21 3.83
C LEU A 81 -23.71 10.10 3.29
N SER A 82 -23.64 11.33 3.80
CA SER A 82 -22.45 12.16 3.67
C SER A 82 -21.31 11.63 4.54
N THR A 83 -20.08 12.05 4.27
CA THR A 83 -18.91 11.69 5.09
C THR A 83 -19.11 12.01 6.57
N ALA A 84 -19.67 13.18 6.90
CA ALA A 84 -19.95 13.55 8.29
C ALA A 84 -20.99 12.63 8.95
N GLN A 85 -21.97 12.15 8.19
CA GLN A 85 -22.96 11.19 8.68
C GLN A 85 -22.35 9.80 8.85
N VAL A 86 -21.44 9.39 7.97
CA VAL A 86 -20.67 8.14 8.10
C VAL A 86 -19.80 8.17 9.36
N SER A 87 -19.05 9.25 9.59
CA SER A 87 -18.23 9.40 10.81
C SER A 87 -19.07 9.39 12.10
N ALA A 88 -20.35 9.78 12.03
CA ALA A 88 -21.28 9.74 13.16
C ALA A 88 -21.90 8.36 13.41
N LEU A 89 -21.69 7.38 12.52
CA LEU A 89 -22.14 6.01 12.75
C LEU A 89 -21.38 5.35 13.91
N PRO A 90 -21.92 4.31 14.54
CA PRO A 90 -21.22 3.59 15.61
C PRO A 90 -19.83 3.06 15.21
N MET A 91 -19.63 2.71 13.93
CA MET A 91 -18.34 2.29 13.37
C MET A 91 -17.52 3.42 12.75
N GLY A 92 -18.06 4.63 12.63
CA GLY A 92 -17.44 5.74 11.89
C GLY A 92 -16.04 6.09 12.39
N ALA A 93 -15.86 6.16 13.70
CA ALA A 93 -14.55 6.44 14.30
C ALA A 93 -13.49 5.37 13.99
N GLU A 94 -13.89 4.09 13.90
CA GLU A 94 -12.97 3.00 13.52
C GLU A 94 -12.62 3.10 12.03
N MET A 95 -13.60 3.38 11.16
CA MET A 95 -13.37 3.58 9.73
C MET A 95 -12.43 4.76 9.47
N ASP A 96 -12.63 5.90 10.14
CA ASP A 96 -11.77 7.08 10.05
C ASP A 96 -10.33 6.78 10.52
N ALA A 97 -10.18 6.01 11.60
CA ALA A 97 -8.87 5.59 12.10
C ALA A 97 -8.16 4.65 11.11
N ILE A 98 -8.89 3.71 10.52
CA ILE A 98 -8.35 2.81 9.49
C ILE A 98 -7.91 3.59 8.25
N ASP A 99 -8.68 4.57 7.80
CA ASP A 99 -8.33 5.42 6.67
C ASP A 99 -7.05 6.23 6.94
N ALA A 100 -6.96 6.84 8.12
CA ALA A 100 -5.77 7.60 8.51
C ALA A 100 -4.52 6.73 8.57
N GLU A 101 -4.63 5.55 9.17
CA GLU A 101 -3.51 4.61 9.27
C GLU A 101 -3.12 4.02 7.91
N SER A 102 -4.10 3.68 7.07
CA SER A 102 -3.85 3.18 5.71
C SER A 102 -3.11 4.19 4.85
N ARG A 103 -3.43 5.49 4.97
CA ARG A 103 -2.69 6.56 4.29
C ARG A 103 -1.24 6.63 4.79
N ARG A 104 -1.04 6.67 6.11
CA ARG A 104 0.30 6.73 6.72
C ARG A 104 1.18 5.55 6.31
N LEU A 105 0.63 4.34 6.35
CA LEU A 105 1.34 3.12 5.93
C LEU A 105 1.58 3.10 4.42
N GLY A 106 0.63 3.60 3.63
CA GLY A 106 0.75 3.78 2.19
C GLY A 106 1.95 4.66 1.81
N ASP A 107 2.08 5.82 2.45
CA ASP A 107 3.22 6.73 2.25
C ASP A 107 4.55 6.04 2.60
N ALA A 108 4.59 5.34 3.74
CA ALA A 108 5.78 4.60 4.16
C ALA A 108 6.14 3.46 3.18
N ARG A 109 5.14 2.75 2.66
CA ARG A 109 5.30 1.68 1.67
C ARG A 109 5.82 2.23 0.34
N GLU A 110 5.33 3.38 -0.11
CA GLU A 110 5.78 4.02 -1.35
C GLU A 110 7.24 4.49 -1.23
N GLU A 111 7.61 5.13 -0.11
CA GLU A 111 8.99 5.57 0.11
C GLU A 111 9.95 4.37 0.21
N ALA A 112 9.56 3.33 0.94
CA ALA A 112 10.31 2.09 1.01
C ALA A 112 10.50 1.45 -0.39
N LEU A 113 9.47 1.49 -1.24
CA LEU A 113 9.55 0.97 -2.61
C LEU A 113 10.54 1.77 -3.47
N LYS A 114 10.50 3.11 -3.39
CA LYS A 114 11.44 3.99 -4.10
C LYS A 114 12.89 3.70 -3.72
N LEU A 115 13.15 3.43 -2.44
CA LEU A 115 14.48 3.06 -1.96
C LEU A 115 14.89 1.67 -2.44
N LEU A 116 13.99 0.69 -2.37
CA LEU A 116 14.24 -0.68 -2.86
C LEU A 116 14.56 -0.71 -4.35
N GLY A 117 13.85 0.08 -5.16
CA GLY A 117 14.07 0.15 -6.61
C GLY A 117 15.45 0.69 -7.03
N LYS A 118 16.20 1.31 -6.10
CA LYS A 118 17.58 1.79 -6.34
C LYS A 118 18.64 0.75 -5.98
N LEU A 119 18.26 -0.36 -5.35
CA LEU A 119 19.20 -1.37 -4.88
C LEU A 119 19.46 -2.41 -5.97
N THR A 120 20.74 -2.64 -6.27
CA THR A 120 21.18 -3.72 -7.17
C THR A 120 21.38 -5.01 -6.37
N PRO A 121 20.64 -6.09 -6.67
CA PRO A 121 20.84 -7.38 -6.01
C PRO A 121 22.22 -7.95 -6.36
N ARG A 122 22.89 -8.56 -5.37
CA ARG A 122 24.22 -9.18 -5.53
C ARG A 122 24.20 -10.68 -5.29
N THR A 123 23.14 -11.17 -4.63
CA THR A 123 22.95 -12.58 -4.30
C THR A 123 21.60 -13.09 -4.80
N LEU A 124 21.44 -14.41 -4.89
CA LEU A 124 20.14 -15.02 -5.18
C LEU A 124 19.11 -14.74 -4.08
N HIS A 125 19.53 -14.51 -2.83
CA HIS A 125 18.63 -14.09 -1.77
C HIS A 125 18.08 -12.67 -2.02
N ASP A 126 18.93 -11.75 -2.48
CA ASP A 126 18.49 -10.39 -2.85
C ASP A 126 17.49 -10.43 -4.01
N VAL A 127 17.78 -11.22 -5.04
CA VAL A 127 16.89 -11.40 -6.20
C VAL A 127 15.57 -12.00 -5.76
N SER A 128 15.60 -13.05 -4.94
CA SER A 128 14.38 -13.70 -4.43
C SER A 128 13.53 -12.72 -3.61
N ALA A 129 14.16 -11.93 -2.73
CA ALA A 129 13.47 -10.94 -1.93
C ALA A 129 12.83 -9.82 -2.78
N GLN A 130 13.52 -9.34 -3.82
CA GLN A 130 12.94 -8.36 -4.76
C GLN A 130 11.81 -8.96 -5.60
N LEU A 131 11.92 -10.23 -6.03
CA LEU A 131 10.84 -10.92 -6.73
C LEU A 131 9.60 -11.10 -5.85
N ALA A 132 9.76 -11.30 -4.54
CA ALA A 132 8.63 -11.35 -3.61
C ALA A 132 7.84 -10.03 -3.61
N VAL A 133 8.55 -8.89 -3.61
CA VAL A 133 7.94 -7.55 -3.73
C VAL A 133 7.25 -7.39 -5.08
N ALA A 134 7.93 -7.73 -6.18
CA ALA A 134 7.38 -7.65 -7.53
C ALA A 134 6.11 -8.51 -7.67
N CYS A 135 6.08 -9.70 -7.06
CA CYS A 135 4.90 -10.56 -7.06
C CYS A 135 3.68 -9.88 -6.41
N ARG A 136 3.89 -9.14 -5.31
CA ARG A 136 2.78 -8.44 -4.63
C ARG A 136 2.30 -7.23 -5.42
N LEU A 137 3.21 -6.51 -6.06
CA LEU A 137 2.87 -5.36 -6.91
C LEU A 137 2.03 -5.79 -8.12
N LEU A 138 2.44 -6.87 -8.81
CA LEU A 138 1.82 -7.30 -10.06
C LEU A 138 0.57 -8.18 -9.87
N GLN A 139 0.24 -8.59 -8.65
CA GLN A 139 -0.84 -9.54 -8.38
C GLN A 139 -2.20 -9.10 -8.95
N TYR A 140 -2.46 -7.79 -8.99
CA TYR A 140 -3.73 -7.22 -9.44
C TYR A 140 -3.64 -6.46 -10.76
N GLU A 141 -2.45 -6.36 -11.35
CA GLU A 141 -2.26 -5.63 -12.61
C GLU A 141 -2.63 -6.46 -13.84
N GLU A 142 -2.83 -7.79 -13.69
CA GLU A 142 -3.18 -8.77 -14.74
C GLU A 142 -2.37 -8.65 -16.05
N GLY A 143 -1.24 -7.94 -16.02
CA GLY A 143 -0.42 -7.67 -17.19
C GLY A 143 0.29 -8.92 -17.70
N GLU A 144 0.74 -8.86 -18.95
CA GLU A 144 1.41 -9.98 -19.63
C GLU A 144 2.63 -10.53 -18.86
N ALA A 145 3.27 -9.70 -18.03
CA ALA A 145 4.40 -10.09 -17.19
C ALA A 145 4.01 -10.98 -15.98
N TRP A 146 2.77 -10.90 -15.49
CA TRP A 146 2.34 -11.56 -14.25
C TRP A 146 2.53 -13.08 -14.26
N PRO A 147 2.13 -13.83 -15.31
CA PRO A 147 2.34 -15.27 -15.36
C PRO A 147 3.81 -15.69 -15.23
N PHE A 148 4.74 -14.90 -15.79
CA PHE A 148 6.18 -15.18 -15.71
C PHE A 148 6.72 -14.94 -14.31
N VAL A 149 6.40 -13.79 -13.72
CA VAL A 149 6.83 -13.43 -12.36
C VAL A 149 6.27 -14.41 -11.33
N ARG A 150 4.98 -14.77 -11.44
CA ARG A 150 4.34 -15.77 -10.56
C ARG A 150 5.01 -17.14 -10.65
N LYS A 151 5.31 -17.63 -11.86
CA LYS A 151 5.98 -18.94 -12.06
C LYS A 151 7.38 -18.93 -11.43
N ALA A 152 8.17 -17.89 -11.68
CA ALA A 152 9.52 -17.75 -11.12
C ALA A 152 9.50 -17.72 -9.59
N TRP A 153 8.60 -16.93 -9.00
CA TRP A 153 8.44 -16.85 -7.55
C TRP A 153 7.95 -18.16 -6.92
N THR A 154 7.00 -18.85 -7.57
CA THR A 154 6.50 -20.15 -7.08
C THR A 154 7.62 -21.19 -7.01
N TYR A 155 8.51 -21.19 -8.00
CA TYR A 155 9.68 -22.06 -7.99
C TYR A 155 10.68 -21.68 -6.88
N LEU A 156 11.06 -20.40 -6.82
CA LEU A 156 12.04 -19.91 -5.86
C LEU A 156 11.57 -20.08 -4.41
N SER A 157 10.29 -19.85 -4.13
CA SER A 157 9.75 -19.97 -2.77
C SER A 157 9.74 -21.38 -2.20
N ARG A 158 9.89 -22.39 -3.06
CA ARG A 158 10.04 -23.81 -2.66
C ARG A 158 11.49 -24.29 -2.68
N SER A 159 12.40 -23.43 -3.12
CA SER A 159 13.80 -23.76 -3.35
C SER A 159 14.68 -23.34 -2.17
N HIS A 160 15.78 -24.07 -2.01
CA HIS A 160 16.79 -23.79 -1.00
C HIS A 160 18.13 -23.50 -1.68
N CYS A 161 18.95 -22.68 -1.04
CA CYS A 161 20.29 -22.39 -1.52
C CYS A 161 21.15 -23.68 -1.47
N PRO A 162 21.71 -24.14 -2.59
CA PRO A 162 22.51 -25.37 -2.61
C PRO A 162 23.81 -25.24 -1.80
N GLY A 163 24.29 -24.00 -1.57
CA GLY A 163 25.51 -23.76 -0.79
C GLY A 163 25.30 -23.75 0.72
N CYS A 164 24.24 -23.11 1.21
CA CYS A 164 24.01 -22.93 2.66
C CYS A 164 22.74 -23.59 3.19
N GLY A 165 21.90 -24.19 2.34
CA GLY A 165 20.65 -24.84 2.71
C GLY A 165 19.52 -23.89 3.12
N ALA A 166 19.75 -22.57 3.18
CA ALA A 166 18.70 -21.61 3.54
C ALA A 166 17.61 -21.52 2.47
N ALA A 167 16.35 -21.41 2.89
CA ALA A 167 15.24 -21.17 1.97
C ALA A 167 15.41 -19.81 1.27
N TYR A 168 15.06 -19.74 -0.02
CA TYR A 168 15.12 -18.48 -0.76
C TYR A 168 13.96 -17.54 -0.40
N ALA A 169 12.79 -18.09 -0.07
CA ALA A 169 11.68 -17.31 0.48
C ALA A 169 11.68 -17.34 2.01
N PRO A 170 11.41 -16.20 2.66
CA PRO A 170 11.02 -16.20 4.06
C PRO A 170 9.65 -16.90 4.21
N SER A 171 9.52 -17.74 5.24
CA SER A 171 8.25 -18.36 5.65
C SER A 171 7.21 -17.33 6.08
#